data_AF-A0A7W1A8E9-F1
#
_entry.id   AF-A0A7W1A8E9-F1
#
_cell.length_a   1.000
_cell.length_b   1.000
_cell.length_c   1.000
_cell.angle_alpha   90.00
_cell.angle_beta   90.00
_cell.angle_gamma   90.00
#
_symmetry.space_group_name_H-M   'P 1'
#
loop_
_entity.id
_entity.type
_entity.pdbx_description
1 polymer ?
#
loop_
_entity_poly.entity_id
_entity_poly.type
_entity_poly.pdbx_seq_one_letter_code
_entity_poly.pdbx_strand_id
1 'polypeptide(L)'
;MTATAETCSRCGKPIAADEVHMGQPLITAGELARIAVKSPAALAGPTLPDVPYCAECRPIVAQQRTMEQLKVLGFILFLLILVALGIFVLL
;
A
#
# COMPACT_ATOMS: atom_id res chain seq x y z
N MET A 1 32.15 9.83 -11.42
CA MET A 1 31.09 9.56 -10.43
C MET A 1 30.00 8.82 -11.16
N THR A 2 29.88 7.51 -10.96
CA THR A 2 28.90 6.67 -11.66
C THR A 2 27.51 6.96 -11.10
N ALA A 3 26.69 7.70 -11.85
CA ALA A 3 25.28 7.87 -11.53
C ALA A 3 24.63 6.48 -11.54
N THR A 4 24.29 5.95 -10.36
CA THR A 4 23.53 4.70 -10.25
C THR A 4 22.12 5.00 -10.72
N ALA A 5 21.78 4.55 -11.93
CA ALA A 5 20.41 4.61 -12.42
C ALA A 5 19.54 3.75 -11.49
N GLU A 6 18.62 4.38 -10.76
CA GLU A 6 17.67 3.66 -9.93
C GLU A 6 16.49 3.20 -10.78
N THR A 7 15.87 2.08 -10.44
CA THR A 7 14.72 1.56 -11.19
C THR A 7 13.43 1.99 -10.52
N CYS A 8 12.49 2.51 -11.31
CA CYS A 8 11.17 2.84 -10.81
C CYS A 8 10.49 1.60 -10.22
N SER A 9 10.16 1.61 -8.93
CA SER A 9 9.49 0.50 -8.25
C SER A 9 8.10 0.16 -8.82
N ARG A 10 7.51 1.05 -9.61
CA ARG A 10 6.21 0.85 -10.27
C ARG A 10 6.30 0.33 -11.69
N CYS A 11 7.10 0.97 -12.56
CA CYS A 11 7.14 0.67 -13.99
C CYS A 11 8.43 -0.03 -14.44
N GLY A 12 9.42 -0.19 -13.55
CA GLY A 12 10.70 -0.82 -13.83
C GLY A 12 11.64 0.00 -14.71
N LYS A 13 11.24 1.18 -15.19
CA LYS A 13 12.07 2.05 -16.02
C LYS A 13 13.28 2.56 -15.22
N PRO A 14 14.50 2.60 -15.81
CA PRO A 14 15.64 3.27 -15.19
C PRO A 14 15.40 4.78 -15.12
N ILE A 15 15.73 5.38 -13.99
CA ILE A 15 15.57 6.80 -13.67
C ILE A 15 16.96 7.38 -13.37
N ALA A 16 17.23 8.58 -13.89
CA ALA A 16 18.44 9.31 -13.53
C ALA A 16 18.36 9.78 -12.08
N ALA A 17 19.49 9.79 -11.36
CA ALA A 17 19.51 10.03 -9.91
C ALA A 17 18.91 11.38 -9.48
N ASP A 18 18.90 12.38 -10.37
CA ASP A 18 18.29 13.70 -10.19
C ASP A 18 16.77 13.74 -10.38
N GLU A 19 16.20 12.76 -11.09
CA GLU A 19 14.76 12.62 -11.32
C GLU A 19 14.07 11.63 -10.37
N VAL A 20 14.84 10.99 -9.48
CA VAL A 20 14.30 10.01 -8.52
C VAL A 20 13.49 10.73 -7.45
N HIS A 21 12.23 10.30 -7.30
CA HIS A 21 11.40 10.70 -6.17
C HIS A 21 11.17 9.52 -5.24
N MET A 22 11.65 9.65 -4.00
CA MET A 22 11.41 8.67 -2.95
C MET A 22 10.02 8.85 -2.35
N GLY A 23 9.33 7.74 -2.10
CA GLY A 23 8.10 7.74 -1.32
C GLY A 23 7.66 6.35 -0.92
N GLN A 24 6.64 6.28 -0.07
CA GLN A 24 6.23 4.99 0.49
C GLN A 24 5.85 3.96 -0.59
N PRO A 25 6.14 2.67 -0.36
CA PRO A 25 5.70 1.61 -1.26
C PRO A 25 4.18 1.52 -1.30
N LEU A 26 3.65 1.08 -2.45
CA LEU A 26 2.23 0.80 -2.60
C LEU A 26 1.91 -0.58 -2.01
N ILE A 27 1.28 -0.61 -0.84
CA ILE A 27 0.76 -1.84 -0.23
C ILE A 27 -0.69 -2.03 -0.67
N THR A 28 -0.99 -3.17 -1.30
CA THR A 28 -2.37 -3.51 -1.68
C THR A 28 -3.15 -4.07 -0.49
N ALA A 29 -4.48 -4.00 -0.53
CA ALA A 29 -5.33 -4.57 0.52
C ALA A 29 -5.09 -6.08 0.74
N GLY A 30 -4.84 -6.83 -0.34
CA GLY A 30 -4.52 -8.25 -0.27
C GLY A 30 -3.16 -8.53 0.36
N GLU A 31 -2.17 -7.68 0.11
CA GLU A 31 -0.85 -7.77 0.72
C GLU A 31 -0.89 -7.38 2.20
N LEU A 32 -1.66 -6.35 2.54
CA LEU A 32 -1.94 -5.96 3.92
C LEU A 32 -2.61 -7.12 4.69
N ALA A 33 -3.59 -7.80 4.09
CA ALA A 33 -4.23 -8.97 4.69
C ALA A 33 -3.25 -10.14 4.89
N ARG A 34 -2.38 -10.40 3.90
CA ARG A 34 -1.34 -11.44 4.04
C ARG A 34 -0.36 -11.11 5.17
N ILE A 35 0.04 -9.84 5.29
CA ILE A 35 0.92 -9.37 6.38
C ILE A 35 0.20 -9.53 7.72
N ALA A 36 -1.07 -9.12 7.82
CA ALA A 36 -1.87 -9.25 9.03
C ALA A 36 -1.96 -10.71 9.52
N VAL A 37 -2.10 -11.67 8.60
CA VAL A 37 -2.20 -13.10 8.95
C VAL A 37 -0.84 -13.69 9.29
N LYS A 38 0.21 -13.39 8.51
CA LYS A 38 1.54 -14.00 8.72
C LYS A 38 2.29 -13.38 9.89
N SER A 39 2.16 -12.06 10.06
CA SER A 39 2.94 -11.27 11.00
C SER A 39 2.11 -10.08 11.50
N PRO A 40 1.12 -10.32 12.37
CA PRO A 40 0.22 -9.25 12.85
C PRO A 40 0.98 -8.11 13.55
N ALA A 41 2.09 -8.41 14.23
CA ALA A 41 2.96 -7.40 14.85
C ALA A 41 3.58 -6.43 13.84
N ALA A 42 3.74 -6.82 12.58
CA ALA A 42 4.29 -5.96 11.52
C ALA A 42 3.33 -4.82 11.12
N LEU A 43 2.03 -4.94 11.42
CA LEU A 43 1.06 -3.85 11.22
C LEU A 43 1.30 -2.66 12.15
N ALA A 44 1.87 -2.92 13.33
CA ALA A 44 2.28 -1.90 14.30
C ALA A 44 3.76 -1.49 14.13
N GLY A 45 4.45 -2.07 13.15
CA GLY A 45 5.87 -1.90 12.92
C GLY A 45 6.24 -0.50 12.38
N PRO A 46 7.55 -0.21 12.27
CA PRO A 46 8.04 1.07 11.77
C PRO A 46 7.55 1.35 10.34
N THR A 47 7.54 2.63 9.96
CA THR A 47 7.23 3.09 8.61
C THR A 47 8.04 2.32 7.57
N LEU A 48 7.37 1.83 6.53
CA LEU A 48 8.06 1.11 5.45
C LEU A 48 9.14 1.99 4.81
N PRO A 49 10.27 1.39 4.39
CA PRO A 49 11.31 2.14 3.71
C PRO A 49 10.78 2.73 2.40
N ASP A 50 11.10 3.99 2.14
CA ASP A 50 10.73 4.65 0.89
C ASP A 50 11.42 3.98 -0.31
N VAL A 51 10.71 3.96 -1.44
CA VAL A 51 11.16 3.35 -2.69
C VAL A 51 11.15 4.39 -3.82
N PRO A 52 12.01 4.21 -4.84
CA PRO A 52 12.12 5.17 -5.93
C PRO A 52 10.94 5.10 -6.90
N TYR A 53 10.46 6.27 -7.31
CA TYR A 53 9.42 6.47 -8.31
C TYR A 53 9.82 7.51 -9.36
N CYS A 54 9.30 7.30 -10.58
CA CYS A 54 9.40 8.24 -11.67
C CYS A 54 8.39 9.40 -11.51
N ALA A 55 8.68 10.59 -12.03
CA ALA A 55 7.79 11.75 -11.94
C ALA A 55 6.37 11.48 -12.46
N GLU A 56 6.25 10.76 -13.59
CA GLU A 56 4.97 10.37 -14.19
C GLU A 56 4.20 9.36 -13.33
N CYS A 57 4.91 8.52 -12.58
CA CYS A 57 4.36 7.44 -11.77
C CYS A 57 3.75 7.95 -10.46
N ARG A 58 4.24 9.08 -9.95
CA ARG A 58 3.84 9.67 -8.67
C ARG A 58 2.33 9.91 -8.53
N PRO A 59 1.64 10.62 -9.44
CA PRO A 59 0.20 10.84 -9.32
C PRO A 59 -0.60 9.54 -9.38
N ILE A 60 -0.12 8.56 -10.16
CA ILE A 60 -0.77 7.26 -10.32
C ILE A 60 -0.67 6.44 -9.01
N VAL A 61 0.48 6.46 -8.35
CA VAL A 61 0.67 5.80 -7.04
C VAL A 61 -0.21 6.45 -5.98
N ALA A 62 -0.29 7.79 -5.95
CA ALA A 62 -1.13 8.51 -5.01
C ALA A 62 -2.62 8.11 -5.16
N GLN A 63 -3.12 8.04 -6.39
CA GLN A 63 -4.49 7.59 -6.66
C GLN A 63 -4.73 6.12 -6.30
N GLN A 64 -3.74 5.25 -6.51
CA GLN A 64 -3.91 3.85 -6.14
C GLN A 64 -3.95 3.65 -4.62
N ARG A 65 -3.21 4.45 -3.84
CA ARG A 65 -3.27 4.35 -2.37
C ARG A 65 -4.66 4.64 -1.84
N THR A 66 -5.35 5.66 -2.36
CA THR A 66 -6.72 5.97 -1.91
C THR A 66 -7.70 4.86 -2.28
N MET A 67 -7.54 4.24 -3.46
CA MET A 67 -8.34 3.08 -3.86
C MET A 67 -8.08 1.85 -2.99
N GLU A 68 -6.82 1.55 -2.68
CA GLU A 68 -6.48 0.45 -1.78
C GLU A 68 -6.97 0.71 -0.34
N GLN A 69 -6.84 1.94 0.16
CA GLN A 69 -7.40 2.32 1.46
C GLN A 69 -8.92 2.21 1.50
N LEU A 70 -9.62 2.64 0.44
CA LEU A 70 -11.07 2.53 0.35
C LEU A 70 -11.50 1.05 0.34
N LYS A 71 -10.75 0.17 -0.32
CA LYS A 71 -11.01 -1.28 -0.29
C LYS A 71 -10.86 -1.84 1.12
N VAL A 72 -9.80 -1.46 1.85
CA VAL A 72 -9.59 -1.89 3.24
C VAL A 72 -10.73 -1.40 4.12
N LEU A 73 -11.09 -0.12 4.02
CA LEU A 73 -12.19 0.46 4.79
C LEU A 73 -13.53 -0.22 4.48
N GLY A 74 -13.83 -0.41 3.20
CA GLY A 74 -15.05 -1.10 2.76
C GLY A 74 -15.12 -2.55 3.28
N PHE A 75 -14.00 -3.27 3.27
CA PHE A 75 -13.92 -4.62 3.82
C PHE A 75 -14.16 -4.64 5.33
N ILE A 76 -13.52 -3.75 6.09
CA ILE A 76 -13.73 -3.63 7.55
C ILE A 76 -15.20 -3.32 7.85
N LEU A 77 -15.81 -2.36 7.14
CA LEU A 77 -17.21 -1.99 7.34
C LEU A 77 -18.15 -3.17 7.05
N PHE A 78 -17.89 -3.90 5.97
CA PHE A 78 -18.66 -5.10 5.62
C PHE A 78 -18.60 -6.16 6.73
N LEU A 79 -17.43 -6.43 7.30
CA LEU A 79 -17.29 -7.37 8.43
C LEU A 79 -18.08 -6.90 9.66
N LEU A 80 -18.04 -5.61 9.99
CA LEU A 80 -18.81 -5.06 11.12
C LEU A 80 -20.33 -5.23 10.92
N ILE A 81 -20.82 -5.02 9.70
CA ILE A 81 -22.24 -5.24 9.36
C ILE A 81 -22.62 -6.71 9.55
N LEU A 82 -21.80 -7.64 9.07
CA LEU A 82 -22.06 -9.08 9.23
C LEU A 82 -22.11 -9.50 10.70
N VAL A 83 -21.20 -8.99 11.53
CA VAL A 83 -21.18 -9.27 12.97
C VAL A 83 -22.43 -8.70 13.64
N ALA A 84 -22.81 -7.46 13.32
CA ALA A 84 -24.00 -6.84 13.88
C ALA A 84 -25.29 -7.60 13.51
N LEU A 85 -25.40 -8.05 12.25
CA LEU A 85 -26.52 -8.88 11.80
C LEU A 85 -26.55 -10.23 12.52
N GLY A 86 -25.40 -10.89 12.66
CA GLY A 86 -25.30 -12.16 13.38
C GLY A 86 -25.75 -12.03 14.84
N ILE A 87 -25.32 -10.97 15.52
CA ILE A 87 -25.75 -10.65 16.89
C ILE A 87 -27.26 -10.40 16.95
N PHE A 88 -27.81 -9.62 16.01
CA PHE A 88 -29.24 -9.32 15.96
C PHE A 88 -30.10 -10.58 15.75
N VAL A 89 -29.64 -11.54 14.94
CA VAL A 89 -30.36 -12.81 14.69
C VAL A 89 -30.24 -13.77 15.88
N LEU A 90 -29.17 -13.69 16.67
CA LEU A 90 -28.95 -14.54 17.85
C LEU A 90 -29.63 -14.03 19.13
N LEU A 91 -30.04 -12.75 19.16
CA LEU A 91 -30.82 -12.11 20.22
C LEU A 91 -32.32 -12.41 20.08
#